data_AF-A0A830CUJ9-F1
#
_entry.id   AF-A0A830CUJ9-F1
#
_cell.length_a   1.000
_cell.length_b   1.000
_cell.length_c   1.000
_cell.angle_alpha   90.00
_cell.angle_beta   90.00
_cell.angle_gamma   90.00
#
_symmetry.space_group_name_H-M   'P 1'
#
loop_
_entity.id
_entity.type
_entity.pdbx_description
1 polymer ?
#
loop_
_entity_poly.entity_id
_entity_poly.type
_entity_poly.pdbx_seq_one_letter_code
_entity_poly.pdbx_strand_id
1 'polypeptide(L)'
;KLGVNAILAVSLALCRAGAVVLNISLYNHISNLAGNKKLMLPVPAFNVINGGSHAENKLVMQEFMILPTRAPSFKEAMKMVLKCTTL
;
A
#
# COMPACT_ATOMS: atom_id res chain seq x y z
N LYS A 1 9.71 23.67 -16.51
CA LYS A 1 8.66 22.67 -16.17
C LYS A 1 8.83 22.26 -14.70
N LEU A 2 7.74 22.06 -13.95
CA LEU A 2 7.73 21.97 -12.47
C LEU A 2 8.24 20.63 -11.87
N GLY A 3 8.46 19.58 -12.66
CA GLY A 3 8.90 18.27 -12.18
C GLY A 3 7.78 17.43 -11.56
N VAL A 4 7.87 16.10 -11.70
CA VAL A 4 6.79 15.16 -11.29
C VAL A 4 6.56 15.20 -9.79
N ASN A 5 7.62 15.32 -8.99
CA ASN A 5 7.53 15.33 -7.53
C ASN A 5 6.73 16.54 -7.01
N ALA A 6 6.94 17.73 -7.60
CA ALA A 6 6.20 18.93 -7.20
C ALA A 6 4.71 18.81 -7.56
N ILE A 7 4.40 18.32 -8.77
CA ILE A 7 3.02 18.10 -9.21
C ILE A 7 2.33 17.06 -8.33
N LEU A 8 3.01 15.95 -8.02
CA LEU A 8 2.48 14.88 -7.17
C LEU A 8 2.20 15.39 -5.75
N ALA A 9 3.11 16.17 -5.17
CA ALA A 9 2.93 16.72 -3.83
C ALA A 9 1.68 17.62 -3.74
N VAL A 10 1.50 18.53 -4.72
CA VAL A 10 0.31 19.40 -4.79
C VAL A 10 -0.96 18.57 -5.01
N SER A 11 -0.91 17.58 -5.91
CA SER A 11 -2.05 16.69 -6.19
C SER A 11 -2.51 15.92 -4.94
N LEU A 12 -1.57 15.37 -4.16
CA LEU A 12 -1.90 14.64 -2.93
C LEU A 12 -2.44 15.56 -1.83
N ALA A 13 -1.90 16.77 -1.70
CA ALA A 13 -2.38 17.77 -0.76
C ALA A 13 -3.83 18.18 -1.07
N LEU A 14 -4.14 18.44 -2.35
CA LEU A 14 -5.49 18.76 -2.80
C LEU A 14 -6.47 17.60 -2.58
N CYS A 15 -6.05 16.36 -2.83
CA CYS A 15 -6.87 15.17 -2.57
C CYS A 15 -7.24 15.05 -1.08
N ARG A 16 -6.29 15.32 -0.17
CA ARG A 16 -6.56 15.34 1.28
C ARG A 16 -7.46 16.50 1.69
N ALA A 17 -7.23 17.70 1.16
CA ALA A 17 -8.08 18.85 1.42
C ALA A 17 -9.52 18.62 0.95
N GLY A 18 -9.71 18.02 -0.23
CA GLY A 18 -11.02 17.66 -0.77
C GLY A 18 -11.79 16.70 0.14
N ALA A 19 -11.10 15.70 0.72
CA ALA A 19 -11.72 14.81 1.70
C ALA A 19 -12.20 15.55 2.96
N VAL A 20 -11.40 16.50 3.47
CA VAL A 20 -11.75 17.34 4.63
C VAL A 20 -12.95 18.24 4.32
N VAL A 21 -12.96 18.92 3.17
CA VAL A 21 -14.07 19.79 2.75
C VAL A 21 -15.39 19.02 2.65
N LEU A 22 -15.35 17.79 2.16
CA LEU A 22 -16.50 16.91 2.06
C LEU A 22 -16.86 16.19 3.37
N ASN A 23 -16.06 16.36 4.43
CA ASN A 23 -16.18 15.68 5.71
C ASN A 23 -16.28 14.14 5.58
N ILE A 24 -15.44 13.57 4.73
CA ILE A 24 -15.32 12.12 4.51
C ILE A 24 -13.87 11.67 4.71
N SER A 25 -13.67 10.38 4.94
CA SER A 25 -12.32 9.80 4.98
C SER A 25 -11.63 9.92 3.61
N LEU A 26 -10.29 9.97 3.60
CA LEU A 26 -9.50 10.03 2.36
C LEU A 26 -9.79 8.86 1.41
N TYR A 27 -9.95 7.64 1.93
CA TYR A 27 -10.25 6.48 1.08
C TYR A 27 -11.65 6.56 0.45
N ASN A 28 -12.63 7.16 1.15
CA ASN A 28 -13.95 7.43 0.57
C ASN A 28 -13.86 8.49 -0.52
N HIS A 29 -13.08 9.55 -0.30
CA HIS A 29 -12.85 10.59 -1.31
C HIS A 29 -12.21 10.01 -2.58
N ILE A 30 -11.16 9.19 -2.44
CA ILE A 30 -10.52 8.49 -3.56
C ILE A 30 -11.51 7.53 -4.25
N SER A 31 -12.32 6.79 -3.48
CA SER A 31 -13.36 5.89 -4.03
C SER A 31 -14.37 6.65 -4.89
N ASN A 32 -14.82 7.81 -4.42
CA ASN A 32 -15.76 8.67 -5.15
C ASN A 32 -15.14 9.21 -6.44
N LEU A 33 -13.89 9.71 -6.39
CA LEU A 33 -13.15 10.18 -7.57
C LEU A 33 -12.95 9.07 -8.61
N ALA A 34 -12.72 7.83 -8.17
CA ALA A 34 -12.51 6.67 -9.03
C ALA A 34 -13.82 6.02 -9.53
N GLY A 35 -14.99 6.49 -9.08
CA GLY A 35 -16.27 5.85 -9.41
C GLY A 35 -16.48 4.46 -8.77
N ASN A 36 -15.72 4.14 -7.72
CA ASN A 36 -15.77 2.86 -7.04
C ASN A 36 -16.94 2.81 -6.06
N LYS A 37 -17.91 1.92 -6.32
CA LYS A 37 -19.12 1.76 -5.48
C LYS A 37 -18.90 0.91 -4.23
N LYS A 38 -17.87 0.06 -4.22
CA LYS A 38 -17.59 -0.88 -3.13
C LYS A 38 -16.12 -0.80 -2.75
N LEU A 39 -15.88 -0.53 -1.48
CA LEU A 39 -14.54 -0.58 -0.89
C LEU A 39 -14.16 -2.02 -0.57
N MET A 40 -12.89 -2.33 -0.80
CA MET A 40 -12.30 -3.63 -0.46
C MET A 40 -10.93 -3.39 0.18
N LEU A 41 -10.60 -4.19 1.19
CA LEU A 41 -9.24 -4.25 1.70
C LEU A 41 -8.41 -5.18 0.80
N PRO A 42 -7.20 -4.78 0.39
CA PRO A 42 -6.36 -5.62 -0.46
C PRO A 42 -5.74 -6.76 0.34
N VAL A 43 -5.29 -7.82 -0.35
CA VAL A 43 -4.33 -8.76 0.23
C VAL A 43 -2.99 -8.03 0.36
N PRO A 44 -2.42 -7.90 1.57
CA PRO A 44 -1.12 -7.27 1.73
C PRO A 44 -0.01 -8.15 1.12
N ALA A 45 0.93 -7.53 0.40
CA ALA A 45 2.16 -8.17 -0.05
C ALA A 45 3.30 -7.70 0.84
N PHE A 46 3.84 -8.61 1.65
CA PHE A 46 4.92 -8.28 2.60
C PHE A 46 6.26 -8.69 2.02
N ASN A 47 7.12 -7.72 1.77
CA ASN A 47 8.51 -7.99 1.44
C ASN A 47 9.25 -8.52 2.68
N VAL A 48 9.83 -9.73 2.57
CA VAL A 48 10.49 -10.43 3.68
C VAL A 48 11.98 -10.70 3.44
N ILE A 49 12.41 -10.81 2.18
CA ILE A 49 13.83 -11.00 1.83
C ILE A 49 14.18 -10.09 0.66
N ASN A 50 15.24 -9.31 0.83
CA ASN A 50 15.80 -8.46 -0.21
C ASN A 50 17.01 -9.10 -0.87
N GLY A 51 17.17 -8.85 -2.17
CA GLY A 51 18.36 -9.15 -2.96
C GLY A 51 18.59 -8.08 -4.03
N GLY A 52 19.40 -8.39 -5.02
CA GLY A 52 19.69 -7.48 -6.14
C GLY A 52 20.26 -6.15 -5.66
N SER A 53 19.73 -5.04 -6.18
CA SER A 53 20.15 -3.69 -5.79
C SER A 53 19.72 -3.28 -4.38
N HIS A 54 18.81 -4.03 -3.75
CA HIS A 54 18.27 -3.73 -2.42
C HIS A 54 19.07 -4.39 -1.28
N ALA A 55 20.00 -5.30 -1.59
CA ALA A 55 20.87 -5.93 -0.59
C ALA A 55 22.20 -6.41 -1.19
N GLU A 56 23.29 -6.22 -0.45
CA GLU A 56 24.63 -6.70 -0.82
C GLU A 56 24.80 -8.19 -0.51
N ASN A 57 24.06 -9.03 -1.22
CA ASN A 57 24.15 -10.48 -1.12
C ASN A 57 24.18 -11.13 -2.52
N LYS A 58 24.31 -12.45 -2.58
CA LYS A 58 24.38 -13.20 -3.86
C LYS A 58 22.99 -13.43 -4.50
N LEU A 59 21.92 -12.95 -3.86
CA LEU A 59 20.56 -13.20 -4.32
C LEU A 59 20.24 -12.23 -5.47
N VAL A 60 20.06 -12.75 -6.68
CA VAL A 60 19.81 -11.90 -7.87
C VAL A 60 18.40 -11.30 -7.90
N MET A 61 17.44 -11.98 -7.25
CA MET A 61 16.05 -11.55 -7.19
C MET A 61 15.91 -10.44 -6.14
N GLN A 62 15.22 -9.36 -6.51
CA GLN A 62 15.20 -8.13 -5.71
C GLN A 62 14.37 -8.25 -4.43
N GLU A 63 13.20 -8.90 -4.50
CA GLU A 63 12.25 -8.98 -3.39
C GLU A 63 11.55 -10.35 -3.41
N PHE A 64 11.47 -10.97 -2.24
CA PHE A 64 10.62 -12.14 -2.01
C PHE A 64 9.51 -11.74 -1.05
N MET A 65 8.26 -11.96 -1.46
CA MET A 65 7.10 -11.50 -0.73
C MET A 65 6.22 -12.65 -0.23
N ILE A 66 5.60 -12.46 0.93
CA ILE A 66 4.54 -13.34 1.45
C ILE A 66 3.19 -12.64 1.27
N LEU A 67 2.23 -13.33 0.67
CA LEU A 67 0.86 -12.86 0.47
C LEU A 67 -0.13 -13.81 1.17
N PRO A 68 -0.77 -13.40 2.29
CA PRO A 68 -1.73 -14.22 3.02
C PRO A 68 -3.12 -14.19 2.36
N THR A 69 -3.23 -14.76 1.15
CA THR A 69 -4.45 -14.73 0.31
C THR A 69 -5.68 -15.41 0.93
N ARG A 70 -5.47 -16.25 1.95
CA ARG A 70 -6.53 -16.99 2.65
C ARG A 70 -6.91 -16.40 4.01
N ALA A 71 -6.34 -15.25 4.39
CA ALA A 71 -6.71 -14.60 5.64
C ALA A 71 -8.18 -14.12 5.60
N PRO A 72 -8.99 -14.35 6.65
CA PRO A 72 -10.39 -13.96 6.66
C PRO A 72 -10.61 -12.45 6.83
N SER A 73 -9.55 -11.70 7.15
CA SER A 73 -9.57 -10.23 7.23
C SER A 73 -8.15 -9.67 7.07
N PHE A 74 -8.05 -8.37 6.75
CA PHE A 74 -6.76 -7.68 6.73
C PHE A 74 -6.01 -7.78 8.07
N LYS A 75 -6.74 -7.72 9.20
CA LYS A 75 -6.14 -7.87 10.53
C LYS A 75 -5.50 -9.26 10.72
N GLU A 76 -6.19 -10.31 10.29
CA GLU A 76 -5.64 -11.67 10.36
C GLU A 76 -4.48 -11.87 9.37
N ALA A 77 -4.52 -11.23 8.19
CA ALA A 77 -3.40 -11.22 7.24
C ALA A 77 -2.13 -10.66 7.88
N MET A 78 -2.21 -9.53 8.58
CA MET A 78 -1.08 -8.94 9.31
C MET A 78 -0.53 -9.90 10.38
N LYS A 79 -1.40 -10.54 11.17
CA LYS A 79 -0.98 -11.49 12.21
C LYS A 79 -0.31 -12.74 11.64
N MET A 80 -0.85 -13.29 10.55
CA MET A 80 -0.30 -14.47 9.90
C MET A 80 1.15 -14.23 9.47
N VAL A 81 1.42 -13.09 8.81
CA VAL A 81 2.77 -12.79 8.34
C VAL A 81 3.72 -12.48 9.49
N LEU A 82 3.29 -11.72 10.50
CA LEU A 82 4.12 -11.45 11.68
C LEU A 82 4.63 -12.75 12.31
N LYS A 83 3.77 -13.77 12.46
CA LYS A 83 4.14 -15.07 12.99
C LYS A 83 5.15 -15.82 12.12
N CYS A 84 5.06 -15.69 10.80
CA CYS A 84 6.00 -16.33 9.87
C CYS A 84 7.39 -15.66 9.88
N THR A 85 7.47 -14.38 10.20
CA THR A 85 8.71 -13.60 10.16
C THR A 85 9.47 -13.53 11.49
N THR A 86 8.84 -13.90 12.62
CA THR A 86 9.46 -13.92 13.96
C THR A 86 10.09 -15.27 14.33
N LEU A 87 10.60 -16.01 13.35
CA LEU A 87 11.43 -17.20 13.56
C LEU A 87 12.91 -16.79 13.63
#